data_AF-B0WVP3-F1
#
_entry.id   AF-B0WVP3-F1
#
_cell.length_a   1.000
_cell.length_b   1.000
_cell.length_c   1.000
_cell.angle_alpha   90.00
_cell.angle_beta   90.00
_cell.angle_gamma   90.00
#
_symmetry.space_group_name_H-M   'P 1'
#
loop_
_entity.id
_entity.type
_entity.pdbx_description
1 polymer ?
#
loop_
_entity_poly.entity_id
_entity_poly.type
_entity_poly.pdbx_seq_one_letter_code
_entity_poly.pdbx_strand_id
1 'polypeptide(L)'
;MWSLLVLLQILLVKETAFGIKLTEVRVPKHTIKDHSVRLECHYEMEGEALYAVKWYKDGHEFYRYVPRDSPPVQIFPREGINVDVSSSSLSFV
;
A
#
# COMPACT_ATOMS: atom_id res chain seq x y z
N MET A 1 -34.98 0.35 -33.74
CA MET A 1 -35.38 0.78 -32.38
C MET A 1 -34.57 0.09 -31.28
N TRP A 2 -34.34 -1.22 -31.36
CA TRP A 2 -33.55 -1.95 -30.35
C TRP A 2 -32.04 -1.67 -30.40
N SER A 3 -31.48 -1.45 -31.58
CA SER A 3 -30.08 -1.06 -31.79
C SER A 3 -29.71 0.27 -31.11
N LEU A 4 -30.64 1.23 -31.05
CA LEU A 4 -30.44 2.51 -30.35
C LEU A 4 -30.43 2.32 -28.83
N LEU A 5 -31.26 1.41 -28.32
CA LEU A 5 -31.27 1.03 -26.89
C LEU A 5 -30.00 0.29 -26.50
N VAL A 6 -29.50 -0.62 -27.34
CA VAL A 6 -28.22 -1.31 -27.11
C VAL A 6 -27.05 -0.32 -27.14
N LEU A 7 -27.03 0.63 -28.09
CA LEU A 7 -26.04 1.70 -28.12
C LEU A 7 -26.11 2.60 -26.88
N LEU A 8 -27.31 2.96 -26.42
CA LEU A 8 -27.51 3.75 -25.20
C LEU A 8 -27.06 2.99 -23.94
N GLN A 9 -27.31 1.68 -23.88
CA GLN A 9 -26.81 0.82 -22.80
C GLN A 9 -25.28 0.75 -22.80
N ILE A 10 -24.64 0.54 -23.97
CA ILE A 10 -23.18 0.54 -24.10
C ILE A 10 -22.56 1.89 -23.71
N LEU A 11 -23.22 3.01 -24.06
CA LEU A 11 -22.80 4.37 -23.66
C LEU A 11 -22.96 4.63 -22.15
N LEU A 12 -23.87 3.92 -21.47
CA LEU A 12 -24.09 3.98 -20.02
C LEU A 12 -23.17 3.06 -19.22
N VAL A 13 -22.64 2.00 -19.83
CA VAL A 13 -21.57 1.17 -19.22
C VAL A 13 -20.25 1.95 -19.31
N LYS A 14 -20.10 2.93 -18.43
CA LYS A 14 -18.76 3.41 -18.06
C LYS A 14 -18.16 2.36 -17.14
N GLU A 15 -17.22 1.58 -17.64
CA GLU A 15 -16.42 0.70 -16.79
C GLU A 15 -15.60 1.58 -15.83
N THR A 16 -16.12 1.79 -14.63
CA THR A 16 -15.35 2.28 -13.49
C THR A 16 -14.70 1.06 -12.86
N ALA A 17 -13.45 0.80 -13.22
CA ALA A 17 -12.63 -0.17 -12.51
C ALA A 17 -12.26 0.43 -11.15
N PHE A 18 -12.64 -0.26 -10.08
CA PHE A 18 -12.20 0.06 -8.71
C PHE A 18 -10.97 -0.78 -8.38
N GLY A 19 -10.00 -0.17 -7.72
CA GLY A 19 -8.77 -0.87 -7.35
C GLY A 19 -7.93 -0.11 -6.34
N ILE A 20 -6.92 -0.78 -5.81
CA ILE A 20 -5.98 -0.13 -4.89
C ILE A 20 -5.19 0.91 -5.67
N LYS A 21 -5.29 2.16 -5.23
CA LYS A 21 -4.59 3.29 -5.82
C LYS A 21 -3.50 3.76 -4.86
N LEU A 22 -2.25 3.64 -5.29
CA LEU A 22 -1.11 4.20 -4.58
C LEU A 22 -1.11 5.72 -4.80
N THR A 23 -1.37 6.50 -3.75
CA THR A 23 -1.45 7.97 -3.85
C THR A 23 -0.11 8.63 -3.61
N GLU A 24 0.65 8.16 -2.63
CA GLU A 24 1.96 8.74 -2.31
C GLU A 24 2.89 7.74 -1.61
N VAL A 25 4.18 7.81 -1.92
CA VAL A 25 5.24 7.12 -1.18
C VAL A 25 6.24 8.14 -0.68
N ARG A 26 6.35 8.30 0.65
CA ARG A 26 7.29 9.24 1.28
C ARG A 26 8.46 8.49 1.88
N VAL A 27 9.63 8.71 1.30
CA VAL A 27 10.92 8.17 1.76
C VAL A 27 11.94 9.31 1.77
N PRO A 28 12.57 9.62 2.92
CA PRO A 28 13.64 10.60 2.98
C PRO A 28 14.81 10.24 2.06
N LYS A 29 15.26 11.19 1.24
CA LYS A 29 16.40 10.98 0.31
C LYS A 29 17.73 10.78 1.04
N HIS A 30 17.88 11.41 2.20
CA HIS A 30 19.05 11.32 3.06
C HIS A 30 18.61 11.46 4.52
N THR A 31 19.36 10.84 5.42
CA THR A 31 19.19 10.96 6.86
C THR A 31 20.55 11.02 7.53
N ILE A 32 20.57 11.44 8.79
CA ILE A 32 21.77 11.39 9.64
C ILE A 32 21.94 9.96 10.12
N LYS A 33 23.19 9.50 10.18
CA LYS A 33 23.51 8.18 10.72
C LYS A 33 22.91 8.02 12.14
N ASP A 34 22.37 6.85 12.42
CA ASP A 34 21.78 6.48 13.72
C ASP A 34 20.49 7.26 14.10
N HIS A 35 19.93 8.06 13.19
CA HIS A 35 18.59 8.63 13.34
C HIS A 35 17.50 7.72 12.75
N SER A 36 16.36 7.67 13.44
CA SER A 36 15.17 7.00 12.93
C SER A 36 14.57 7.75 11.74
N VAL A 37 14.06 7.00 10.77
CA VAL A 37 13.35 7.54 9.59
C VAL A 37 11.97 6.94 9.50
N ARG A 38 11.01 7.73 8.98
CA ARG A 38 9.66 7.25 8.70
C ARG A 38 9.51 6.98 7.22
N LEU A 39 9.03 5.77 6.90
CA LEU A 39 8.66 5.38 5.54
C LEU A 39 7.14 5.33 5.49
N GLU A 40 6.53 6.09 4.58
CA GLU A 40 5.08 6.18 4.47
C GLU A 40 4.61 5.71 3.10
N CYS A 41 3.52 4.96 3.10
CA CYS A 41 2.83 4.50 1.91
C CYS A 41 1.35 4.88 2.07
N HIS A 42 0.91 5.87 1.29
CA HIS A 42 -0.46 6.35 1.26
C HIS A 42 -1.17 5.70 0.08
N TYR A 43 -2.34 5.11 0.33
CA TYR A 43 -3.11 4.42 -0.70
C TYR A 43 -4.61 4.52 -0.42
N GLU A 44 -5.40 4.54 -1.49
CA GLU A 44 -6.86 4.49 -1.46
C GLU A 44 -7.31 3.10 -1.86
N MET A 45 -8.24 2.53 -1.10
CA MET A 45 -8.72 1.16 -1.31
C MET A 45 -9.86 1.07 -2.32
N GLU A 46 -10.52 2.18 -2.65
CA GLU A 46 -11.65 2.29 -3.59
C GLU A 46 -12.71 1.16 -3.49
N GLY A 47 -12.93 0.58 -2.30
CA GLY A 47 -13.88 -0.51 -2.05
C GLY A 47 -13.27 -1.92 -1.99
N GLU A 48 -11.98 -2.06 -2.25
CA GLU A 48 -11.23 -3.32 -2.19
C GLU A 48 -10.53 -3.53 -0.84
N ALA A 49 -9.94 -4.72 -0.64
CA ALA A 49 -9.19 -5.06 0.57
C ALA A 49 -7.67 -5.08 0.34
N LEU A 50 -6.90 -4.53 1.28
CA LEU A 50 -5.44 -4.45 1.12
C LEU A 50 -4.87 -5.85 1.23
N TYR A 51 -4.11 -6.26 0.23
CA TYR A 51 -3.37 -7.53 0.28
C TYR A 51 -2.17 -7.43 1.24
N ALA A 52 -1.23 -6.51 0.96
CA ALA A 52 -0.06 -6.29 1.82
C ALA A 52 0.63 -4.95 1.52
N VAL A 53 1.29 -4.39 2.53
CA VAL A 53 2.36 -3.38 2.36
C VAL A 53 3.68 -4.04 2.72
N LYS A 54 4.69 -3.92 1.86
CA LYS A 54 6.01 -4.53 2.07
C LYS A 54 7.11 -3.53 1.80
N TRP A 55 8.11 -3.48 2.67
CA TRP A 55 9.32 -2.69 2.46
C TRP A 55 10.52 -3.58 2.18
N TYR A 56 11.29 -3.16 1.17
CA TYR A 56 12.49 -3.85 0.72
C TYR A 56 13.68 -2.89 0.76
N LYS A 57 14.84 -3.41 1.12
CA LYS A 57 16.13 -2.76 0.97
C LYS A 57 17.09 -3.73 0.27
N ASP A 58 17.72 -3.28 -0.80
CA ASP A 58 18.68 -4.07 -1.58
C ASP A 58 18.11 -5.44 -2.01
N GLY A 59 16.85 -5.45 -2.44
CA GLY A 59 16.13 -6.66 -2.86
C GLY A 59 15.63 -7.57 -1.73
N HIS A 60 15.92 -7.23 -0.47
CA HIS A 60 15.53 -8.04 0.69
C HIS A 60 14.39 -7.38 1.46
N GLU A 61 13.37 -8.16 1.76
CA GLU A 61 12.25 -7.73 2.59
C GLU A 61 12.73 -7.53 4.02
N PHE A 62 12.27 -6.46 4.67
CA PHE A 62 12.55 -6.22 6.09
C PHE A 62 11.30 -5.92 6.92
N TYR A 63 10.19 -5.54 6.28
CA TYR A 63 8.90 -5.27 6.92
C TYR A 63 7.75 -5.71 6.02
N ARG A 64 6.71 -6.30 6.62
CA ARG A 64 5.44 -6.63 5.97
C ARG A 64 4.27 -6.33 6.89
N TYR A 65 3.25 -5.71 6.32
CA TYR A 65 1.94 -5.56 6.93
C TYR A 65 0.89 -6.26 6.05
N VAL A 66 0.16 -7.22 6.62
CA VAL A 66 -0.96 -7.94 6.00
C VAL A 66 -2.16 -7.85 6.95
N PRO A 67 -3.20 -7.06 6.63
CA PRO A 67 -4.33 -6.84 7.54
C PRO A 67 -5.04 -8.12 7.98
N ARG A 68 -4.99 -9.17 7.15
CA ARG A 68 -5.70 -10.44 7.37
C ARG A 68 -4.89 -11.45 8.19
N ASP A 69 -3.61 -11.20 8.45
CA ASP A 69 -2.74 -12.12 9.17
C ASP A 69 -2.82 -11.89 10.70
N SER A 70 -2.43 -12.91 11.46
CA SER A 70 -2.26 -12.83 12.91
C SER A 70 -0.86 -13.36 13.29
N PRO A 71 0.09 -12.49 13.70
CA PRO A 71 -0.02 -11.03 13.79
C PRO A 71 0.00 -10.34 12.40
N PRO A 72 -0.59 -9.14 12.27
CA PRO A 72 -0.67 -8.44 10.99
C PRO A 72 0.66 -7.84 10.53
N VAL A 73 1.62 -7.67 11.45
CA VAL A 73 2.98 -7.17 11.15
C VAL A 73 3.98 -8.31 11.27
N GLN A 74 4.85 -8.45 10.26
CA GLN A 74 5.96 -9.39 10.21
C GLN A 74 7.25 -8.62 9.92
N ILE A 75 8.30 -8.89 10.69
CA ILE A 75 9.63 -8.29 10.53
C ILE A 75 10.60 -9.35 10.05
N PHE A 76 11.42 -8.99 9.06
CA PHE A 76 12.48 -9.84 8.54
C PHE A 76 13.82 -9.17 8.88
N PRO A 77 14.53 -9.63 9.93
CA PRO A 77 15.74 -8.97 10.40
C PRO A 77 16.82 -8.87 9.31
N ARG A 78 17.44 -7.69 9.19
CA ARG A 78 18.53 -7.42 8.25
C ARG A 78 19.62 -6.62 8.95
N GLU A 79 20.87 -6.88 8.58
CA GLU A 79 22.00 -6.12 9.09
C GLU A 79 21.85 -4.62 8.76
N GLY A 80 22.02 -3.78 9.78
CA GLY A 80 21.88 -2.33 9.66
C GLY A 80 20.44 -1.81 9.57
N ILE A 81 19.41 -2.66 9.74
CA ILE A 81 18.02 -2.24 9.80
C ILE A 81 17.43 -2.61 11.16
N ASN A 82 16.91 -1.61 11.87
CA ASN A 82 16.09 -1.80 13.06
C ASN A 82 14.70 -1.21 12.81
N VAL A 83 13.68 -2.03 13.00
CA VAL A 83 12.28 -1.62 12.80
C VAL A 83 11.63 -1.46 14.16
N ASP A 84 11.16 -0.26 14.46
CA ASP A 84 10.33 -0.01 15.63
C ASP A 84 8.88 -0.46 15.36
N VAL A 85 8.56 -1.67 15.80
CA VAL A 85 7.23 -2.28 15.62
C VAL A 85 6.14 -1.50 16.36
N SER A 86 6.47 -0.85 17.48
CA SER A 86 5.48 -0.15 18.31
C SER A 86 4.92 1.10 17.62
N SER A 87 5.74 1.75 16.80
CA SER A 87 5.35 2.91 15.98
C SER A 87 5.05 2.55 14.52
N SER A 88 5.26 1.30 14.11
CA SER A 88 4.99 0.78 12.77
C SER A 88 3.63 0.07 12.72
N SER A 89 2.56 0.85 12.58
CA SER A 89 1.22 0.33 12.26
C SER A 89 0.41 1.37 11.47
N LEU A 90 -0.66 0.91 10.80
CA LEU A 90 -1.51 1.75 9.94
C LEU A 90 -1.92 3.03 10.65
N SER A 91 -1.35 4.15 10.22
CA SER A 91 -2.00 5.43 10.33
C SER A 91 -2.95 5.52 9.14
N PHE A 92 -4.24 5.30 9.35
CA PHE A 92 -5.23 5.82 8.40
C PHE A 92 -5.05 7.34 8.42
N VAL A 93 -4.46 7.88 7.36
CA VAL A 93 -4.37 9.33 7.16
C VAL A 93 -5.47 9.74 6.20
#